data_AF-A0A1Y4AV81-F1
#
_entry.id   AF-A0A1Y4AV81-F1
#
_cell.length_a   1.000
_cell.length_b   1.000
_cell.length_c   1.000
_cell.angle_alpha   90.00
_cell.angle_beta   90.00
_cell.angle_gamma   90.00
#
_symmetry.space_group_name_H-M   'P 1'
#
loop_
_entity.id
_entity.type
_entity.pdbx_description
1 polymer ?
#
loop_
_entity_poly.entity_id
_entity_poly.type
_entity_poly.pdbx_seq_one_letter_code
_entity_poly.pdbx_strand_id
1 'polypeptide(L)'
;MEHYLDIATDVFNKIKEHVTEEIEIPCLISGREVQPGDTMKLYHPADETEALRIEITGVSNATGDQTVTASFVLLEWMCRLETELDELLREEEAWMQGLL
;
A
#
# COMPACT_ATOMS: atom_id res chain seq x y z
N MET A 1 -9.48 6.15 -1.75
CA MET A 1 -8.30 6.92 -2.20
C MET A 1 -7.10 5.98 -2.16
N GLU A 2 -6.02 6.22 -2.93
CA GLU A 2 -4.84 5.35 -2.89
C GLU A 2 -3.72 5.97 -2.04
N HIS A 3 -3.20 5.20 -1.08
CA HIS A 3 -2.09 5.58 -0.19
C HIS A 3 -0.88 4.66 -0.39
N TYR A 4 0.29 5.12 0.03
CA TYR A 4 1.57 4.42 -0.14
C TYR A 4 2.28 4.30 1.21
N LEU A 5 2.78 3.10 1.55
CA LEU A 5 3.42 2.85 2.83
C LEU A 5 4.52 1.78 2.74
N ASP A 6 5.68 2.06 3.32
CA ASP A 6 6.70 1.05 3.58
C ASP A 6 6.36 0.30 4.87
N ILE A 7 6.31 -1.03 4.80
CA ILE A 7 5.98 -1.87 5.97
C ILE A 7 7.15 -2.77 6.35
N ALA A 8 7.12 -3.36 7.54
CA ALA A 8 8.14 -4.33 7.93
C ALA A 8 8.05 -5.60 7.07
N THR A 9 9.20 -6.18 6.70
CA THR A 9 9.29 -7.42 5.92
C THR A 9 8.47 -8.57 6.51
N ASP A 10 8.42 -8.70 7.84
CA ASP A 10 7.65 -9.76 8.48
C ASP A 10 6.14 -9.55 8.30
N VAL A 11 5.66 -8.31 8.40
CA VAL A 11 4.26 -7.95 8.12
C VAL A 11 3.94 -8.21 6.66
N PHE A 12 4.81 -7.78 5.75
CA PHE A 12 4.64 -8.01 4.31
C PHE A 12 4.46 -9.49 3.98
N ASN A 13 5.35 -10.34 4.49
CA ASN A 13 5.28 -11.78 4.27
C ASN A 13 4.02 -12.40 4.90
N LYS A 14 3.61 -11.96 6.10
CA LYS A 14 2.36 -12.43 6.73
C LYS A 14 1.13 -12.09 5.88
N ILE A 15 1.08 -10.91 5.26
CA ILE A 15 -0.03 -10.53 4.38
C ILE A 15 0.00 -11.39 3.11
N LYS A 16 1.16 -11.51 2.46
CA LYS A 16 1.37 -12.31 1.25
C LYS A 16 0.98 -13.77 1.45
N GLU A 17 1.33 -14.35 2.59
CA GLU A 17 1.01 -15.73 2.97
C GLU A 17 -0.42 -15.89 3.53
N HIS A 18 -1.23 -14.83 3.55
CA HIS A 18 -2.60 -14.81 4.09
C HIS A 18 -2.68 -15.25 5.56
N VAL A 19 -1.63 -14.95 6.33
CA VAL A 19 -1.52 -15.27 7.77
C VAL A 19 -2.19 -14.20 8.62
N THR A 20 -2.38 -12.98 8.09
CA THR A 20 -3.05 -11.87 8.78
C THR A 20 -4.02 -11.15 7.84
N GLU A 21 -5.10 -10.62 8.41
CA GLU A 21 -6.09 -9.75 7.76
C GLU A 21 -6.16 -8.37 8.44
N GLU A 22 -5.26 -8.12 9.41
CA GLU A 22 -5.16 -6.87 10.16
C GLU A 22 -3.71 -6.36 10.18
N ILE A 23 -3.55 -5.04 10.12
CA ILE A 23 -2.26 -4.34 10.24
C ILE A 23 -2.37 -3.09 11.10
N GLU A 24 -1.27 -2.73 11.76
CA GLU A 24 -1.11 -1.43 12.41
C GLU A 24 -0.51 -0.43 11.42
N ILE A 25 -1.19 0.69 11.20
CA ILE A 25 -0.78 1.75 10.28
C ILE A 25 -0.94 3.13 10.94
N PRO A 26 -0.24 4.16 10.44
CA PRO A 26 -0.48 5.53 10.89
C PRO A 26 -1.94 5.93 10.68
N CYS A 27 -2.53 6.65 11.65
CA CYS A 27 -3.91 7.15 11.53
C CYS A 27 -4.05 8.15 10.38
N LEU A 28 -2.97 8.89 10.07
CA LEU A 28 -2.87 9.90 9.04
C LEU A 28 -1.78 9.50 8.05
N ILE A 29 -2.13 9.33 6.78
CA ILE A 29 -1.18 9.10 5.69
C ILE A 29 -1.33 10.24 4.69
N SER A 30 -0.22 10.90 4.34
CA SER A 30 -0.22 12.10 3.48
C SER A 30 -1.19 13.20 3.94
N GLY A 31 -1.36 13.33 5.27
CA GLY A 31 -2.23 14.35 5.87
C GLY A 31 -3.73 14.02 5.86
N ARG A 32 -4.12 12.79 5.49
CA ARG A 32 -5.51 12.34 5.46
C ARG A 32 -5.71 11.11 6.34
N GLU A 33 -6.84 11.06 7.03
CA GLU A 33 -7.20 9.91 7.86
C GLU A 33 -7.49 8.70 6.99
N VAL A 34 -7.01 7.54 7.43
CA VAL A 34 -7.31 6.26 6.77
C VAL A 34 -8.75 5.87 7.05
N GLN A 35 -9.49 5.53 5.99
CA GLN A 35 -10.90 5.16 6.09
C GLN A 35 -11.18 3.82 5.38
N PRO A 36 -12.24 3.10 5.79
CA PRO A 36 -12.73 1.97 5.01
C PRO A 36 -13.05 2.37 3.56
N GLY A 37 -12.67 1.52 2.60
CA GLY A 37 -12.73 1.79 1.15
C GLY A 37 -11.50 2.51 0.59
N ASP A 38 -10.53 2.88 1.44
CA ASP A 38 -9.22 3.30 0.95
C ASP A 38 -8.40 2.10 0.47
N THR A 39 -7.62 2.34 -0.58
CA THR A 39 -6.68 1.37 -1.13
C THR A 39 -5.28 1.75 -0.69
N MET A 40 -4.45 0.77 -0.35
CA MET A 40 -3.07 1.01 0.05
C MET A 40 -2.12 0.13 -0.75
N LYS A 41 -1.03 0.74 -1.22
CA LYS A 41 0.13 0.05 -1.77
C LYS A 41 1.19 -0.06 -0.68
N LEU A 42 1.48 -1.29 -0.28
CA LEU A 42 2.44 -1.65 0.75
C LEU A 42 3.72 -2.13 0.08
N TYR A 43 4.84 -1.45 0.31
CA TYR A 43 6.12 -1.80 -0.29
C TYR A 43 6.95 -2.68 0.63
N HIS A 44 7.68 -3.62 0.03
CA HIS A 44 8.66 -4.41 0.77
C HIS A 44 9.94 -3.59 0.99
N PRO A 45 10.41 -3.41 2.25
CA PRO A 45 11.44 -2.43 2.58
C PRO A 45 12.85 -2.85 2.13
N ALA A 46 13.04 -4.13 1.85
CA ALA A 46 14.31 -4.69 1.37
C ALA A 46 14.21 -5.20 -0.09
N ASP A 47 13.06 -5.03 -0.74
CA ASP A 47 12.82 -5.45 -2.12
C ASP A 47 11.88 -4.45 -2.79
N GLU A 48 12.46 -3.47 -3.47
CA GLU A 48 11.73 -2.41 -4.18
C GLU A 48 10.85 -2.97 -5.33
N THR A 49 10.95 -4.26 -5.61
CA THR A 49 10.32 -4.93 -6.75
C THR A 49 9.05 -5.69 -6.37
N GLU A 50 8.72 -5.74 -5.08
CA GLU A 50 7.49 -6.34 -4.57
C GLU A 50 6.62 -5.31 -3.85
N ALA A 51 5.32 -5.32 -4.17
CA ALA A 51 4.32 -4.53 -3.46
C ALA A 51 3.00 -5.29 -3.35
N LEU A 52 2.26 -5.00 -2.28
CA LEU A 52 0.93 -5.54 -2.04
C LEU A 52 -0.09 -4.42 -2.16
N ARG A 53 -1.17 -4.65 -2.90
CA ARG A 53 -2.30 -3.74 -2.96
C ARG A 53 -3.41 -4.28 -2.10
N ILE A 54 -3.80 -3.52 -1.09
CA ILE A 54 -4.87 -3.90 -0.16
C ILE A 54 -6.00 -2.87 -0.19
N GLU A 55 -7.22 -3.29 0.14
CA GLU A 55 -8.34 -2.39 0.43
C GLU A 55 -8.69 -2.48 1.92
N ILE A 56 -8.82 -1.33 2.57
CA ILE A 56 -9.19 -1.24 3.97
C ILE A 56 -10.68 -1.52 4.12
N THR A 57 -11.03 -2.52 4.91
CA THR A 57 -12.42 -2.91 5.18
C THR A 57 -12.91 -2.44 6.54
N GLY A 58 -12.00 -2.18 7.47
CA GLY A 58 -12.32 -1.70 8.81
C GLY A 58 -11.16 -0.93 9.41
N VAL A 59 -11.48 0.05 10.28
CA VAL A 59 -10.49 0.79 11.06
C VAL A 59 -10.97 0.79 12.51
N SER A 60 -10.10 0.36 13.41
CA SER A 60 -10.32 0.41 14.85
C SER A 60 -9.22 1.23 15.49
N ASN A 61 -9.60 2.16 16.36
CA ASN A 61 -8.65 3.00 17.07
C ASN A 61 -7.94 2.14 18.13
N ALA A 62 -6.69 1.80 17.87
CA ALA A 62 -5.78 1.38 18.90
C ALA A 62 -5.54 2.60 19.81
N THR A 63 -5.71 2.43 21.12
CA THR A 63 -5.56 3.50 22.11
C THR A 63 -4.13 4.08 22.07
N GLY A 64 -3.94 5.22 21.38
CA GLY A 64 -2.69 5.95 21.28
C GLY A 64 -2.65 6.83 20.02
N ASP A 65 -2.43 8.13 20.19
CA ASP A 65 -2.77 9.25 19.28
C ASP A 65 -2.31 9.20 17.79
N GLN A 66 -1.64 8.14 17.30
CA GLN A 66 -0.99 8.19 15.97
C GLN A 66 -1.10 6.91 15.12
N THR A 67 -1.61 5.80 15.65
CA THR A 67 -1.77 4.55 14.89
C THR A 67 -3.16 3.96 15.04
N VAL A 68 -3.61 3.26 14.01
CA VAL A 68 -4.89 2.54 13.98
C VAL A 68 -4.64 1.09 13.57
N THR A 69 -5.48 0.19 14.06
CA THR A 69 -5.53 -1.19 13.58
C THR A 69 -6.54 -1.23 12.44
N ALA A 70 -6.06 -1.48 11.22
CA ALA A 70 -6.87 -1.55 10.02
C ALA A 70 -7.03 -3.00 9.57
N SER A 71 -8.27 -3.44 9.40
CA SER A 71 -8.62 -4.68 8.74
C SER A 71 -8.64 -4.45 7.23
N PHE A 72 -8.21 -5.42 6.44
CA PHE A 72 -8.06 -5.25 5.00
C PHE A 72 -8.35 -6.54 4.23
N VAL A 73 -8.50 -6.39 2.91
CA VAL A 73 -8.45 -7.50 1.95
C VAL A 73 -7.29 -7.30 0.98
N LEU A 74 -6.56 -8.37 0.69
CA LEU A 74 -5.52 -8.34 -0.33
C LEU A 74 -6.20 -8.34 -1.71
N LEU A 75 -6.01 -7.28 -2.48
CA LEU A 75 -6.53 -7.17 -3.84
C LEU A 75 -5.57 -7.82 -4.84
N GLU A 76 -4.28 -7.52 -4.70
CA GLU A 76 -3.27 -7.87 -5.70
C GLU A 76 -1.90 -7.97 -5.05
N TRP A 77 -1.12 -8.95 -5.51
CA TRP A 77 0.32 -9.00 -5.27
C TRP A 77 1.02 -8.65 -6.57
N MET A 78 1.73 -7.51 -6.56
CA MET A 78 2.46 -7.00 -7.70
C MET A 78 3.92 -7.45 -7.60
N CYS A 79 4.40 -8.09 -8.65
CA CYS A 79 5.82 -8.40 -8.84
C CYS A 79 6.36 -7.55 -9.99
N ARG A 80 7.62 -7.11 -9.87
CA ARG A 80 8.44 -6.29 -10.80
C ARG A 80 8.02 -6.17 -12.27
N LEU A 81 7.56 -7.25 -12.91
CA LEU A 81 7.10 -7.23 -14.31
C LEU A 81 5.90 -6.29 -14.53
N GLU A 82 5.04 -6.10 -13.53
CA GLU A 82 3.92 -5.15 -13.58
C GLU A 82 4.38 -3.74 -13.19
N THR A 83 5.32 -3.62 -12.25
CA THR A 83 5.86 -2.34 -11.76
C THR A 83 6.72 -1.62 -12.80
N GLU A 84 7.57 -2.35 -13.53
CA GLU A 84 8.37 -1.79 -14.63
C GLU A 84 7.49 -1.35 -15.81
N LEU A 85 6.34 -2.01 -16.04
CA LEU A 85 5.39 -1.62 -17.08
C LEU A 85 4.68 -0.30 -16.72
N ASP A 86 4.27 -0.13 -15.46
CA ASP A 86 3.66 1.10 -14.95
C ASP A 86 4.65 2.28 -14.98
N GLU A 87 5.92 2.05 -14.66
CA GLU A 87 6.96 3.08 -14.76
C GLU A 87 7.21 3.52 -16.22
N LEU A 88 7.27 2.55 -17.15
CA LEU A 88 7.39 2.83 -18.59
C LEU A 88 6.16 3.58 -19.15
N LEU A 89 4.95 3.20 -18.72
CA LEU A 89 3.71 3.89 -19.10
C LEU A 89 3.69 5.34 -18.57
N ARG A 90 4.17 5.57 -17.35
CA ARG A 90 4.27 6.92 -16.77
C ARG A 90 5.27 7.80 -17.52
N GLU A 91 6.39 7.25 -17.96
CA GLU A 91 7.37 7.97 -18.78
C GLU A 91 6.80 8.31 -20.17
N GLU A 92 6.06 7.40 -20.80
CA GLU A 92 5.41 7.65 -22.09
C GLU A 92 4.32 8.73 -21.98
N GLU A 93 3.50 8.71 -20.93
CA GLU A 93 2.49 9.75 -20.68
C GLU A 93 3.13 11.13 -20.46
N ALA A 94 4.24 11.21 -19.72
CA ALA A 94 4.97 12.46 -19.51
C ALA A 94 5.56 13.01 -20.83
N TRP A 95 6.03 12.12 -21.71
CA TRP A 95 6.55 12.48 -23.03
C TRP A 95 5.43 12.94 -23.97
N MET A 96 4.29 12.25 -23.99
CA MET A 96 3.12 12.64 -24.79
C MET A 96 2.45 13.93 -24.32
N GLN A 97 2.56 14.28 -23.03
CA GLN A 97 2.05 15.54 -22.48
C GLN A 97 2.99 16.73 -22.66
N GLY A 98 4.14 16.56 -23.33
CA GLY A 98 4.98 17.67 -23.80
C GLY A 98 5.70 18.45 -22.68
N LEU A 99 6.14 17.77 -21.62
CA LEU A 99 6.88 18.37 -20.50
C LEU A 99 8.40 18.09 -20.55
N LEU A 100 8.95 17.78 -21.74
CA LEU A 100 10.38 17.83 -22.06
C LEU A 100 10.60 18.44 -23.45
#